data_AF-A0A498DS16-F1
#
_entry.id   AF-A0A498DS16-F1
#
_cell.length_a   1.000
_cell.length_b   1.000
_cell.length_c   1.000
_cell.angle_alpha   90.00
_cell.angle_beta   90.00
_cell.angle_gamma   90.00
#
_symmetry.space_group_name_H-M   'P 1'
#
loop_
_entity.id
_entity.type
_entity.pdbx_description
1 polymer ?
#
loop_
_entity_poly.entity_id
_entity_poly.type
_entity_poly.pdbx_seq_one_letter_code
_entity_poly.pdbx_strand_id
1 'polypeptide(L)'
;MSFPDSAPVVTLTGRLPSAAGGAGQTGTVTCTPSAVLVDADRHAVYVGAGSVDVVDGEFSIDLVPCNAAGVLPTGWVWRIDIRLDGCRLEFWADIRGLHGDTIHLDELLPVPAPGGGSIPGGLRGPKGDPGASAYEVAQEEGFEGTPLEWLASLVGAPGEPGVDGAVGAPGTAGAPGAKGDPGTPGAPGAKGDTGPAGSPAPLWRRSALPDPAVADAVMADTQPVLTVVNGISPTSGYVRYVPAPIALSAGEVRGPYAFPGSGGLLAGAGGDAQYVAPSSKYPGNRGDQSTWSVAFGTDSRYIELRFKQSVAATSYRLSINGRKATDLMQATGAVTTGTYHLLRFDLGSAAPRVIRFDFYILGFGGIYLPPAATMWQPALRGGPFVWYGDSITGGTSYNTGAGCGTYADRAARLLGVDDSYRQGLSGTGYLATSSTTHFGFPRLQTDLLNLAPKRAVIWGGINDKSYAQPDIAAAANTIYAAIKSSLPSCEVYVIGVFSPYGNPDAASTQTDETIRACAASAGFPFVSPLTGAVYGRDGTLLTTQGPWMTPGIAPAYIGADNVHPNDAGHTYLARRVRDAVAACMPD
;
A
#
# COMPACT_ATOMS: atom_id res chain seq x y z
N MET A 1 -0.95 24.28 33.79
CA MET A 1 -1.84 25.41 33.45
C MET A 1 -3.03 25.29 34.36
N SER A 2 -3.46 26.38 35.01
CA SER A 2 -4.64 26.33 35.88
C SER A 2 -5.86 26.76 35.08
N PHE A 3 -6.89 25.92 35.04
CA PHE A 3 -8.17 26.23 34.43
C PHE A 3 -9.14 26.72 35.52
N PRO A 4 -10.09 27.64 35.20
CA PRO A 4 -11.13 28.01 36.14
C PRO A 4 -12.04 26.81 36.44
N ASP A 5 -12.63 26.75 37.64
CA ASP A 5 -13.44 25.62 38.12
C ASP A 5 -14.61 25.22 37.20
N SER A 6 -15.05 26.12 36.32
CA SER A 6 -16.13 25.88 35.36
C SER A 6 -15.67 25.31 34.02
N ALA A 7 -14.36 25.25 33.74
CA ALA A 7 -13.82 24.80 32.46
C ALA A 7 -13.97 23.28 32.26
N PRO A 8 -14.30 22.82 31.03
CA PRO A 8 -14.26 21.39 30.73
C PRO A 8 -12.80 20.94 30.74
N VAL A 9 -12.48 19.95 31.56
CA VAL A 9 -11.12 19.40 31.69
C VAL A 9 -11.16 17.88 31.63
N VAL A 10 -10.17 17.29 30.99
CA VAL A 10 -9.84 15.87 31.05
C VAL A 10 -8.49 15.73 31.72
N THR A 11 -8.27 14.64 32.45
CA THR A 11 -7.00 14.35 33.10
C THR A 11 -6.20 13.39 32.22
N LEU A 12 -5.11 13.88 31.63
CA LEU A 12 -4.14 13.03 30.94
C LEU A 12 -3.17 12.44 31.95
N THR A 13 -3.08 11.11 32.02
CA THR A 13 -2.14 10.39 32.89
C THR A 13 -1.29 9.41 32.09
N GLY A 14 -0.10 9.08 32.58
CA GLY A 14 0.72 8.06 31.97
C GLY A 14 1.83 7.56 32.90
N ARG A 15 2.35 6.36 32.58
CA ARG A 15 3.49 5.75 33.24
C ARG A 15 4.63 5.54 32.25
N LEU A 16 5.81 6.05 32.60
CA LEU A 16 7.02 6.12 31.79
C LEU A 16 8.13 5.32 32.50
N PRO A 17 8.17 3.99 32.31
CA PRO A 17 9.14 3.13 33.00
C PRO A 17 10.57 3.35 32.50
N SER A 18 11.57 3.19 33.39
CA SER A 18 12.98 3.12 32.99
C SER A 18 13.36 1.69 32.62
N ALA A 19 14.16 1.53 31.56
CA ALA A 19 14.76 0.24 31.21
C ALA A 19 15.87 -0.21 32.19
N ALA A 20 16.38 0.70 33.03
CA ALA A 20 17.45 0.43 33.98
C ALA A 20 16.93 0.47 35.42
N GLY A 21 16.81 -0.70 36.06
CA GLY A 21 16.85 -0.82 37.53
C GLY A 21 15.55 -0.61 38.33
N GLY A 22 14.39 -0.43 37.69
CA GLY A 22 13.09 -0.49 38.38
C GLY A 22 12.66 0.78 39.13
N ALA A 23 13.38 1.90 39.00
CA ALA A 23 12.86 3.23 39.34
C ALA A 23 12.26 3.87 38.07
N GLY A 24 11.09 4.53 38.17
CA GLY A 24 10.48 5.20 37.03
C GLY A 24 11.28 6.43 36.59
N GLN A 25 11.12 6.85 35.34
CA GLN A 25 11.88 8.00 34.80
C GLN A 25 11.42 9.31 35.46
N THR A 26 12.35 10.22 35.72
CA THR A 26 12.05 11.59 36.16
C THR A 26 12.20 12.54 34.99
N GLY A 27 11.38 13.59 34.96
CA GLY A 27 11.42 14.58 33.87
C GLY A 27 10.22 15.49 33.88
N THR A 28 9.84 16.02 32.72
CA THR A 28 8.67 16.89 32.57
C THR A 28 7.83 16.49 31.36
N VAL A 29 6.51 16.65 31.50
CA VAL A 29 5.56 16.59 30.38
C VAL A 29 4.99 17.98 30.18
N THR A 30 5.19 18.55 28.99
CA THR A 30 4.64 19.85 28.59
C THR A 30 3.62 19.68 27.47
N CYS A 31 2.39 20.10 27.71
CA CYS A 31 1.29 20.11 26.74
C CYS A 31 1.01 21.55 26.27
N THR A 32 1.13 21.80 24.97
CA THR A 32 0.85 23.11 24.35
C THR A 32 -0.30 22.99 23.34
N PRO A 33 -1.36 23.80 23.40
CA PRO A 33 -2.41 23.74 22.39
C PRO A 33 -1.87 24.29 21.06
N SER A 34 -2.33 23.75 19.93
CA SER A 34 -1.91 24.19 18.59
C SER A 34 -2.38 25.61 18.22
N ALA A 35 -3.28 26.18 19.01
CA ALA A 35 -3.85 27.50 18.82
C ALA A 35 -4.10 28.17 20.18
N VAL A 36 -4.27 29.49 20.16
CA VAL A 36 -4.85 30.20 21.30
C VAL A 36 -6.32 29.80 21.39
N LEU A 37 -6.74 29.28 22.54
CA LEU A 37 -8.09 28.76 22.72
C LEU A 37 -8.99 29.87 23.28
N VAL A 38 -10.12 30.10 22.63
CA VAL A 38 -11.15 31.03 23.07
C VAL A 38 -12.39 30.23 23.45
N ASP A 39 -12.74 30.23 24.73
CA ASP A 39 -13.97 29.64 25.26
C ASP A 39 -15.07 30.71 25.20
N ALA A 40 -15.87 30.65 24.14
CA ALA A 40 -16.92 31.63 23.88
C ALA A 40 -18.04 31.57 24.92
N ASP A 41 -18.29 30.38 25.48
CA ASP A 41 -19.38 30.16 26.44
C ASP A 41 -19.02 30.71 27.82
N ARG A 42 -17.73 30.68 28.18
CA ARG A 42 -17.23 31.14 29.50
C ARG A 42 -16.51 32.48 29.45
N HIS A 43 -16.42 33.10 28.27
CA HIS A 43 -15.67 34.34 28.04
C HIS A 43 -14.21 34.26 28.50
N ALA A 44 -13.56 33.11 28.28
CA ALA A 44 -12.19 32.84 28.70
C ALA A 44 -11.25 32.66 27.48
N VAL A 45 -9.97 32.99 27.68
CA VAL A 45 -8.92 32.71 26.69
C VAL A 45 -7.82 31.92 27.38
N TYR A 46 -7.57 30.70 26.91
CA TYR A 46 -6.50 29.85 27.43
C TYR A 46 -5.24 30.07 26.59
N VAL A 47 -4.19 30.62 27.22
CA VAL A 47 -2.91 30.95 26.60
C VAL A 47 -1.76 30.21 27.28
N GLY A 48 -0.88 29.61 26.48
CA GLY A 48 0.36 29.00 26.95
C GLY A 48 0.34 27.48 27.01
N ALA A 49 1.33 26.89 27.67
CA ALA A 49 1.47 25.45 27.86
C ALA A 49 1.18 25.05 29.32
N GLY A 50 0.64 23.84 29.53
CA GLY A 50 0.62 23.18 30.83
C GLY A 50 1.85 22.29 30.97
N SER A 51 2.56 22.36 32.09
CA SER A 51 3.67 21.46 32.39
C SER A 51 3.45 20.79 33.74
N VAL A 52 3.81 19.52 33.84
CA VAL A 52 3.86 18.74 35.09
C VAL A 52 5.16 17.96 35.16
N ASP A 53 5.68 17.76 36.37
CA ASP A 53 6.84 16.91 36.59
C ASP A 53 6.41 15.43 36.51
N VAL A 54 7.28 14.60 35.95
CA VAL A 54 7.17 13.15 36.01
C VAL A 54 7.90 12.70 37.26
N VAL A 55 7.19 12.04 38.18
CA VAL A 55 7.73 11.56 39.45
C VAL A 55 7.58 10.04 39.49
N ASP A 56 8.71 9.33 39.59
CA ASP A 56 8.76 7.86 39.54
C ASP A 56 8.05 7.29 38.30
N GLY A 57 8.25 7.94 37.15
CA GLY A 57 7.64 7.56 35.88
C GLY A 57 6.17 7.95 35.73
N GLU A 58 5.51 8.45 36.77
CA GLU A 58 4.09 8.80 36.71
C GLU A 58 3.89 10.30 36.54
N PHE A 59 2.85 10.67 35.78
CA PHE A 59 2.37 12.04 35.69
C PHE A 59 0.85 12.10 35.54
N SER A 60 0.30 13.26 35.90
CA SER A 60 -1.11 13.58 35.73
C SER A 60 -1.26 15.07 35.44
N ILE A 61 -1.92 15.42 34.35
CA ILE A 61 -2.14 16.81 33.96
C ILE A 61 -3.54 17.02 33.41
N ASP A 62 -4.25 18.00 33.97
CA ASP A 62 -5.53 18.43 33.42
C ASP A 62 -5.33 19.26 32.17
N LEU A 63 -6.16 19.01 31.16
CA LEU A 63 -6.15 19.65 29.85
C LEU A 63 -7.60 19.93 29.41
N VAL A 64 -7.81 20.98 28.61
CA VAL A 64 -9.10 21.15 27.93
C VAL A 64 -9.21 20.09 26.82
N PRO A 65 -10.31 19.34 26.72
CA PRO A 65 -10.47 18.36 25.65
C PRO A 65 -10.67 19.05 24.29
N CYS A 66 -10.12 18.48 23.22
CA CYS A 66 -10.16 19.03 21.86
C CYS A 66 -11.58 19.12 21.28
N ASN A 67 -12.53 18.35 21.83
CA ASN A 67 -13.96 18.40 21.53
C ASN A 67 -14.79 19.24 22.53
N ALA A 68 -14.17 20.06 23.38
CA ALA A 68 -14.87 20.93 24.32
C ALA A 68 -15.84 21.88 23.57
N ALA A 69 -17.13 21.81 23.92
CA ALA A 69 -18.14 22.71 23.39
C ALA A 69 -17.82 24.17 23.74
N GLY A 70 -18.00 25.08 22.77
CA GLY A 70 -17.74 26.51 22.94
C GLY A 70 -16.27 26.93 22.83
N VAL A 71 -15.32 25.99 22.74
CA VAL A 71 -13.88 26.28 22.64
C VAL A 71 -13.43 26.33 21.18
N LEU A 72 -12.85 27.46 20.76
CA LEU A 72 -12.44 27.76 19.39
C LEU A 72 -10.94 28.07 19.28
N PRO A 73 -10.30 27.85 18.11
CA PRO A 73 -10.88 27.32 16.86
C PRO A 73 -11.13 25.81 16.91
N THR A 74 -12.09 25.28 16.17
CA THR A 74 -12.31 23.83 16.08
C THR A 74 -11.17 23.12 15.32
N GLY A 75 -10.94 21.83 15.61
CA GLY A 75 -9.88 21.04 14.97
C GLY A 75 -8.45 21.34 15.45
N TRP A 76 -8.33 22.05 16.57
CA TRP A 76 -7.07 22.22 17.30
C TRP A 76 -6.69 20.92 18.02
N VAL A 77 -5.39 20.72 18.28
CA VAL A 77 -4.89 19.53 18.98
C VAL A 77 -3.77 19.90 19.97
N TRP A 78 -3.41 18.99 20.87
CA TRP A 78 -2.31 19.19 21.83
C TRP A 78 -0.98 18.75 21.25
N ARG A 79 0.06 19.58 21.38
CA ARG A 79 1.46 19.15 21.28
C ARG A 79 1.91 18.65 22.64
N ILE A 80 2.35 17.41 22.71
CA ILE A 80 2.89 16.78 23.91
C ILE A 80 4.41 16.68 23.73
N ASP A 81 5.16 17.33 24.61
CA ASP A 81 6.63 17.31 24.69
C ASP A 81 7.02 16.65 26.02
N ILE A 82 7.51 15.42 25.97
CA ILE A 82 7.97 14.64 27.12
C ILE A 82 9.50 14.69 27.13
N ARG A 83 10.06 15.23 28.21
CA ARG A 83 11.51 15.36 28.41
C ARG A 83 11.91 14.58 29.65
N LEU A 84 12.59 13.47 29.44
CA LEU A 84 13.13 12.60 30.48
C LEU A 84 14.65 12.66 30.43
N ASP A 85 15.33 12.15 31.45
CA ASP A 85 16.78 12.09 31.49
C ASP A 85 17.35 11.33 30.28
N GLY A 86 17.93 12.07 29.32
CA GLY A 86 18.52 11.51 28.10
C GLY A 86 17.56 11.15 26.97
N CYS A 87 16.25 11.42 27.11
CA CYS A 87 15.24 11.12 26.09
C CYS A 87 14.22 12.26 25.92
N ARG A 88 13.91 12.61 24.67
CA ARG A 88 12.82 13.55 24.34
C ARG A 88 11.88 12.91 23.33
N LEU A 89 10.59 12.90 23.64
CA LEU A 89 9.51 12.47 22.74
C LEU A 89 8.58 13.66 22.51
N GLU A 90 8.32 13.99 21.25
CA GLU A 90 7.40 15.07 20.87
C GLU A 90 6.43 14.59 19.80
N PHE A 91 5.12 14.77 20.04
CA PHE A 91 4.07 14.42 19.09
C PHE A 91 2.82 15.28 19.31
N TRP A 92 1.87 15.19 18.36
CA TRP A 92 0.58 15.85 18.47
C TRP A 92 -0.49 14.81 18.76
N ALA A 93 -1.47 15.16 19.60
CA ALA A 93 -2.58 14.28 19.96
C ALA A 93 -3.90 15.05 20.00
N ASP A 94 -4.94 14.45 19.42
CA ASP A 94 -6.32 14.89 19.55
C ASP A 94 -6.91 14.25 20.81
N ILE A 95 -6.82 14.95 21.95
CA ILE A 95 -7.26 14.45 23.24
C ILE A 95 -8.72 14.84 23.43
N ARG A 96 -9.62 13.86 23.31
CA ARG A 96 -11.07 14.06 23.43
C ARG A 96 -11.61 13.40 24.69
N GLY A 97 -12.69 13.96 25.23
CA GLY A 97 -13.39 13.40 26.39
C GLY A 97 -14.45 14.36 26.92
N LEU A 98 -15.21 13.89 27.90
CA LEU A 98 -16.12 14.68 28.71
C LEU A 98 -15.38 15.26 29.92
N HIS A 99 -15.95 16.30 30.53
CA HIS A 99 -15.36 16.89 31.73
C HIS A 99 -15.27 15.84 32.85
N GLY A 100 -14.06 15.66 33.40
CA GLY A 100 -13.75 14.68 34.44
C GLY A 100 -13.23 13.33 33.93
N ASP A 101 -13.20 13.10 32.61
CA ASP A 101 -12.65 11.86 32.05
C ASP A 101 -11.14 11.77 32.27
N THR A 102 -10.66 10.56 32.49
CA THR A 102 -9.22 10.23 32.54
C THR A 102 -8.81 9.60 31.22
N ILE A 103 -7.76 10.13 30.60
CA ILE A 103 -7.20 9.65 29.34
C ILE A 103 -5.79 9.12 29.59
N HIS A 104 -5.48 7.92 29.10
CA HIS A 104 -4.16 7.33 29.29
C HIS A 104 -3.22 7.64 28.11
N LEU A 105 -1.95 7.96 28.40
CA LEU A 105 -0.96 8.36 27.40
C LEU A 105 -0.76 7.30 26.31
N ASP A 106 -0.85 6.02 26.65
CA ASP A 106 -0.69 4.87 25.75
C ASP A 106 -1.91 4.60 24.85
N GLU A 107 -3.05 5.23 25.14
CA GLU A 107 -4.24 5.23 24.28
C GLU A 107 -4.17 6.33 23.21
N LEU A 108 -3.24 7.29 23.34
CA LEU A 108 -3.11 8.38 22.39
C LEU A 108 -2.45 7.93 21.09
N LEU A 109 -3.16 8.13 19.98
CA LEU A 109 -2.60 7.99 18.64
C LEU A 109 -2.02 9.33 18.16
N PRO A 110 -0.76 9.38 17.72
CA PRO A 110 -0.20 10.59 17.14
C PRO A 110 -1.01 11.07 15.92
N VAL A 111 -1.41 12.33 15.94
CA VAL A 111 -2.08 12.99 14.81
C VAL A 111 -1.11 13.92 14.08
N PRO A 112 -1.39 14.29 12.82
CA PRO A 112 -0.58 15.29 12.12
C PRO A 112 -0.62 16.66 12.84
N ALA A 113 0.51 17.39 12.79
CA ALA A 113 0.55 18.76 13.27
C ALA A 113 -0.51 19.63 12.54
N PRO A 114 -1.35 20.41 13.25
CA PRO A 114 -2.36 21.23 12.61
C PRO A 114 -1.73 22.25 11.64
N GLY A 115 -2.20 22.27 10.39
CA GLY A 115 -1.83 23.28 9.39
C GLY A 115 -0.52 23.06 8.63
N GLY A 116 0.19 21.92 8.79
CA GLY A 116 1.34 21.62 7.94
C GLY A 116 2.64 22.41 8.23
N GLY A 117 2.82 22.89 9.47
CA GLY A 117 4.10 23.34 10.03
C GLY A 117 4.24 24.85 10.29
N SER A 118 4.48 25.21 11.56
CA SER A 118 4.72 26.55 12.14
C SER A 118 3.60 27.61 12.02
N ILE A 119 3.14 28.12 13.18
CA ILE A 119 2.21 29.26 13.42
C ILE A 119 2.56 30.54 12.63
N PRO A 120 1.63 31.50 12.37
CA PRO A 120 0.16 31.41 12.13
C PRO A 120 -0.37 32.29 10.95
N GLY A 121 -1.56 31.97 10.41
CA GLY A 121 -2.47 32.96 9.77
C GLY A 121 -3.13 32.56 8.45
N GLY A 122 -4.39 32.10 8.50
CA GLY A 122 -5.28 32.00 7.33
C GLY A 122 -6.33 30.90 7.42
N LEU A 123 -7.60 31.26 7.67
CA LEU A 123 -8.73 30.36 7.85
C LEU A 123 -9.10 29.61 6.54
N ARG A 124 -9.19 28.28 6.60
CA ARG A 124 -9.84 27.43 5.59
C ARG A 124 -10.91 26.59 6.31
N GLY A 125 -12.10 26.48 5.71
CA GLY A 125 -13.31 25.95 6.35
C GLY A 125 -13.23 24.48 6.81
N PRO A 126 -14.18 24.05 7.67
CA PRO A 126 -14.10 22.78 8.39
C PRO A 126 -14.15 21.58 7.44
N LYS A 127 -13.22 20.65 7.66
CA LYS A 127 -13.27 19.30 7.10
C LYS A 127 -14.29 18.50 7.93
N GLY A 128 -15.17 17.76 7.26
CA GLY A 128 -16.17 16.92 7.92
C GLY A 128 -15.54 15.83 8.78
N ASP A 129 -16.28 15.38 9.78
CA ASP A 129 -15.84 14.41 10.77
C ASP A 129 -15.43 13.07 10.11
N PRO A 130 -14.39 12.39 10.62
CA PRO A 130 -14.11 11.02 10.24
C PRO A 130 -15.28 10.11 10.63
N GLY A 131 -15.62 9.15 9.77
CA GLY A 131 -16.58 8.09 10.13
C GLY A 131 -15.99 7.08 11.11
N ALA A 132 -16.86 6.25 11.71
CA ALA A 132 -16.50 5.20 12.65
C ALA A 132 -15.48 4.21 12.06
N SER A 133 -14.58 3.73 12.92
CA SER A 133 -13.63 2.66 12.65
C SER A 133 -14.34 1.30 12.54
N ALA A 134 -13.70 0.35 11.85
CA ALA A 134 -14.26 -1.00 11.69
C ALA A 134 -14.43 -1.76 13.02
N TYR A 135 -13.65 -1.39 14.04
CA TYR A 135 -13.78 -1.92 15.39
C TYR A 135 -14.98 -1.29 16.13
N GLU A 136 -15.20 0.02 16.01
CA GLU A 136 -16.39 0.68 16.56
C GLU A 136 -17.67 0.10 15.94
N VAL A 137 -17.66 -0.19 14.63
CA VAL A 137 -18.76 -0.90 13.96
C VAL A 137 -18.91 -2.34 14.51
N ALA A 138 -17.81 -3.03 14.80
CA ALA A 138 -17.88 -4.37 15.38
C ALA A 138 -18.43 -4.37 16.82
N GLN A 139 -18.10 -3.35 17.62
CA GLN A 139 -18.68 -3.15 18.94
C GLN A 139 -20.18 -2.85 18.86
N GLU A 140 -20.61 -2.03 17.91
CA GLU A 140 -22.04 -1.77 17.62
C GLU A 140 -22.79 -3.04 17.22
N GLU A 141 -22.12 -3.97 16.52
CA GLU A 141 -22.66 -5.27 16.11
C GLU A 141 -22.48 -6.38 17.17
N GLY A 142 -22.07 -6.02 18.40
CA GLY A 142 -22.06 -6.91 19.56
C GLY A 142 -20.74 -7.64 19.83
N PHE A 143 -19.63 -7.20 19.24
CA PHE A 143 -18.31 -7.69 19.62
C PHE A 143 -17.88 -7.15 20.98
N GLU A 144 -17.72 -8.03 21.96
CA GLU A 144 -17.15 -7.72 23.27
C GLU A 144 -15.67 -8.13 23.31
N GLY A 145 -14.78 -7.16 23.51
CA GLY A 145 -13.34 -7.37 23.57
C GLY A 145 -12.59 -6.16 23.05
N THR A 146 -11.28 -6.12 23.25
CA THR A 146 -10.36 -5.07 22.77
C THR A 146 -10.21 -5.09 21.24
N PRO A 147 -9.69 -4.01 20.60
CA PRO A 147 -9.35 -4.03 19.18
C PRO A 147 -8.38 -5.15 18.81
N LEU A 148 -7.52 -5.55 19.75
CA LEU A 148 -6.55 -6.62 19.56
C LEU A 148 -7.24 -8.00 19.59
N GLU A 149 -8.20 -8.21 20.49
CA GLU A 149 -9.02 -9.42 20.53
C GLU A 149 -9.96 -9.51 19.33
N TRP A 150 -10.51 -8.38 18.89
CA TRP A 150 -11.27 -8.30 17.65
C TRP A 150 -10.41 -8.70 16.45
N LEU A 151 -9.21 -8.14 16.35
CA LEU A 151 -8.27 -8.50 15.29
C LEU A 151 -7.87 -9.98 15.33
N ALA A 152 -7.67 -10.54 16.53
CA ALA A 152 -7.39 -11.97 16.71
C ALA A 152 -8.58 -12.85 16.30
N SER A 153 -9.82 -12.39 16.51
CA SER A 153 -11.04 -13.10 16.11
C SER A 153 -11.21 -13.25 14.58
N LEU A 154 -10.56 -12.38 13.79
CA LEU A 154 -10.60 -12.41 12.33
C LEU A 154 -9.70 -13.52 11.73
N VAL A 155 -8.93 -14.24 12.56
CA VAL A 155 -8.10 -15.37 12.16
C VAL A 155 -8.88 -16.68 12.41
N GLY A 156 -9.30 -17.34 11.32
CA GLY A 156 -10.06 -18.60 11.41
C GLY A 156 -9.31 -19.72 12.14
N ALA A 157 -10.04 -20.59 12.83
CA ALA A 157 -9.48 -21.76 13.52
C ALA A 157 -8.78 -22.73 12.52
N PRO A 158 -7.73 -23.44 12.94
CA PRO A 158 -7.13 -24.52 12.14
C PRO A 158 -8.18 -25.56 11.75
N GLY A 159 -8.11 -26.09 10.53
CA GLY A 159 -9.04 -27.13 10.07
C GLY A 159 -8.97 -28.40 10.91
N GLU A 160 -10.13 -29.05 11.11
CA GLU A 160 -10.25 -30.34 11.80
C GLU A 160 -9.31 -31.40 11.17
N PRO A 161 -8.67 -32.27 11.97
CA PRO A 161 -7.91 -33.41 11.46
C PRO A 161 -8.77 -34.31 10.55
N GLY A 162 -8.17 -34.85 9.49
CA GLY A 162 -8.86 -35.80 8.61
C GLY A 162 -9.31 -37.05 9.38
N VAL A 163 -10.51 -37.55 9.07
CA VAL A 163 -11.08 -38.77 9.68
C VAL A 163 -10.21 -39.99 9.39
N ASP A 164 -9.97 -40.81 10.40
CA ASP A 164 -9.25 -42.08 10.28
C ASP A 164 -9.95 -43.02 9.28
N GLY A 165 -9.16 -43.77 8.51
CA GLY A 165 -9.68 -44.77 7.56
C GLY A 165 -10.44 -45.89 8.28
N ALA A 166 -11.54 -46.34 7.67
CA ALA A 166 -12.41 -47.37 8.24
C ALA A 166 -11.66 -48.66 8.62
N VAL A 167 -11.91 -49.16 9.83
CA VAL A 167 -11.39 -50.43 10.36
C VAL A 167 -11.84 -51.59 9.47
N GLY A 168 -10.90 -52.45 9.07
CA GLY A 168 -11.20 -53.67 8.31
C GLY A 168 -12.15 -54.62 9.06
N ALA A 169 -13.07 -55.25 8.33
CA ALA A 169 -14.10 -56.11 8.92
C ALA A 169 -13.50 -57.24 9.79
N PRO A 170 -14.04 -57.49 10.99
CA PRO A 170 -13.58 -58.59 11.85
C PRO A 170 -13.84 -59.98 11.24
N GLY A 171 -12.91 -60.91 11.45
CA GLY A 171 -13.11 -62.32 11.10
C GLY A 171 -14.20 -62.98 11.95
N THR A 172 -14.88 -63.99 11.38
CA THR A 172 -15.99 -64.73 12.01
C THR A 172 -15.59 -65.41 13.33
N ALA A 173 -16.46 -65.32 14.34
CA ALA A 173 -16.23 -65.78 15.70
C ALA A 173 -16.18 -67.32 15.85
N GLY A 174 -15.24 -67.81 16.68
CA GLY A 174 -15.25 -69.17 17.23
C GLY A 174 -16.03 -69.25 18.56
N ALA A 175 -16.54 -70.44 18.90
CA ALA A 175 -17.41 -70.68 20.04
C ALA A 175 -16.73 -70.43 21.42
N PRO A 176 -17.48 -69.99 22.46
CA PRO A 176 -16.88 -69.43 23.68
C PRO A 176 -16.31 -70.47 24.65
N GLY A 177 -15.11 -70.19 25.18
CA GLY A 177 -14.52 -70.86 26.35
C GLY A 177 -14.52 -69.94 27.59
N ALA A 178 -14.54 -70.54 28.78
CA ALA A 178 -14.76 -69.87 30.07
C ALA A 178 -13.64 -68.87 30.48
N LYS A 179 -14.09 -67.84 31.21
CA LYS A 179 -13.40 -66.60 31.62
C LYS A 179 -12.09 -66.81 32.39
N GLY A 180 -11.01 -66.14 31.94
CA GLY A 180 -9.80 -65.87 32.72
C GLY A 180 -9.74 -64.39 33.16
N ASP A 181 -9.00 -64.11 34.23
CA ASP A 181 -8.92 -62.78 34.86
C ASP A 181 -8.38 -61.69 33.91
N PRO A 182 -8.82 -60.41 34.05
CA PRO A 182 -8.39 -59.34 33.14
C PRO A 182 -6.88 -59.08 33.22
N GLY A 183 -6.21 -59.08 32.07
CA GLY A 183 -4.83 -58.60 31.96
C GLY A 183 -4.75 -57.08 32.10
N THR A 184 -3.62 -56.58 32.60
CA THR A 184 -3.33 -55.15 32.70
C THR A 184 -3.39 -54.49 31.31
N PRO A 185 -3.95 -53.26 31.17
CA PRO A 185 -3.99 -52.56 29.89
C PRO A 185 -2.59 -52.40 29.27
N GLY A 186 -2.48 -52.64 27.96
CA GLY A 186 -1.24 -52.43 27.21
C GLY A 186 -0.86 -50.94 27.12
N ALA A 187 0.44 -50.66 27.05
CA ALA A 187 0.95 -49.30 26.88
C ALA A 187 0.37 -48.65 25.59
N PRO A 188 0.02 -47.35 25.61
CA PRO A 188 -0.44 -46.64 24.42
C PRO A 188 0.55 -46.77 23.26
N GLY A 189 0.04 -47.00 22.05
CA GLY A 189 0.86 -47.06 20.84
C GLY A 189 1.54 -45.72 20.54
N ALA A 190 2.74 -45.77 19.95
CA ALA A 190 3.47 -44.57 19.55
C ALA A 190 2.62 -43.70 18.62
N LYS A 191 2.59 -42.39 18.91
CA LYS A 191 1.93 -41.36 18.08
C LYS A 191 2.47 -41.45 16.65
N GLY A 192 1.57 -41.53 15.67
CA GLY A 192 1.95 -41.52 14.25
C GLY A 192 2.69 -40.23 13.89
N ASP A 193 3.70 -40.34 13.03
CA ASP A 193 4.47 -39.22 12.54
C ASP A 193 3.55 -38.16 11.91
N THR A 194 3.73 -36.90 12.31
CA THR A 194 3.05 -35.75 11.72
C THR A 194 3.27 -35.75 10.20
N GLY A 195 2.18 -35.67 9.42
CA GLY A 195 2.28 -35.53 7.97
C GLY A 195 3.17 -34.33 7.57
N PRO A 196 3.91 -34.41 6.46
CA PRO A 196 4.78 -33.31 6.04
C PRO A 196 3.97 -32.01 5.90
N ALA A 197 4.55 -30.91 6.38
CA ALA A 197 3.98 -29.57 6.18
C ALA A 197 3.68 -29.34 4.69
N GLY A 198 2.54 -28.72 4.40
CA GLY A 198 2.14 -28.38 3.04
C GLY A 198 3.28 -27.65 2.32
N SER A 199 3.58 -28.07 1.09
CA SER A 199 4.69 -27.51 0.32
C SER A 199 4.54 -25.99 0.20
N PRO A 200 5.60 -25.19 0.41
CA PRO A 200 5.55 -23.77 0.11
C PRO A 200 5.08 -23.55 -1.34
N ALA A 201 4.33 -22.47 -1.58
CA ALA A 201 3.95 -22.08 -2.94
C ALA A 201 5.20 -22.10 -3.83
N PRO A 202 5.14 -22.65 -5.05
CA PRO A 202 6.31 -22.77 -5.90
C PRO A 202 6.96 -21.38 -6.08
N LEU A 203 8.26 -21.30 -5.79
CA LEU A 203 9.06 -20.09 -5.92
C LEU A 203 8.85 -19.44 -7.30
N TRP A 204 8.97 -18.12 -7.38
CA TRP A 204 9.01 -17.45 -8.67
C TRP A 204 10.23 -17.92 -9.45
N ARG A 205 10.01 -18.66 -10.52
CA ARG A 205 11.11 -19.23 -11.31
C ARG A 205 11.36 -18.42 -12.57
N ARG A 206 12.62 -18.38 -12.97
CA ARG A 206 13.04 -17.74 -14.22
C ARG A 206 12.32 -18.34 -15.43
N SER A 207 12.10 -19.64 -15.43
CA SER A 207 11.35 -20.39 -16.45
C SER A 207 9.88 -19.98 -16.60
N ALA A 208 9.29 -19.29 -15.61
CA ALA A 208 7.92 -18.79 -15.66
C ALA A 208 7.81 -17.35 -16.20
N LEU A 209 8.94 -16.69 -16.47
CA LEU A 209 8.94 -15.32 -17.01
C LEU A 209 8.47 -15.31 -18.46
N PRO A 210 7.65 -14.32 -18.87
CA PRO A 210 7.27 -14.19 -20.26
C PRO A 210 8.48 -13.82 -21.12
N ASP A 211 8.44 -14.21 -22.40
CA ASP A 211 9.39 -13.70 -23.38
C ASP A 211 9.27 -12.16 -23.44
N PRO A 212 10.35 -11.40 -23.22
CA PRO A 212 10.36 -9.95 -23.30
C PRO A 212 9.83 -9.39 -24.62
N ALA A 213 10.11 -10.08 -25.74
CA ALA A 213 9.63 -9.66 -27.05
C ALA A 213 8.10 -9.75 -27.13
N VAL A 214 7.50 -10.72 -26.44
CA VAL A 214 6.05 -10.90 -26.36
C VAL A 214 5.42 -9.97 -25.31
N ALA A 215 6.07 -9.81 -24.15
CA ALA A 215 5.56 -8.98 -23.05
C ALA A 215 5.47 -7.50 -23.41
N ASP A 216 6.40 -7.01 -24.24
CA ASP A 216 6.39 -5.63 -24.74
C ASP A 216 5.65 -5.44 -26.07
N ALA A 217 5.23 -6.53 -26.73
CA ALA A 217 4.59 -6.45 -28.03
C ALA A 217 3.30 -5.62 -27.98
N VAL A 218 3.16 -4.73 -28.96
CA VAL A 218 1.87 -4.16 -29.34
C VAL A 218 1.11 -5.19 -30.18
N MET A 219 -0.21 -5.24 -30.03
CA MET A 219 -1.11 -6.07 -30.82
C MET A 219 -0.82 -5.90 -32.31
N ALA A 220 -0.48 -7.01 -32.97
CA ALA A 220 -0.11 -7.05 -34.40
C ALA A 220 -1.30 -7.34 -35.33
N ASP A 221 -2.40 -7.83 -34.76
CA ASP A 221 -3.69 -8.02 -35.42
C ASP A 221 -4.44 -6.69 -35.59
N THR A 222 -5.61 -6.76 -36.24
CA THR A 222 -6.46 -5.58 -36.46
C THR A 222 -6.82 -4.94 -35.13
N GLN A 223 -6.37 -3.71 -34.94
CA GLN A 223 -6.64 -2.93 -33.74
C GLN A 223 -8.15 -2.71 -33.57
N PRO A 224 -8.67 -2.70 -32.33
CA PRO A 224 -10.06 -2.37 -32.07
C PRO A 224 -10.43 -1.00 -32.62
N VAL A 225 -11.65 -0.88 -33.17
CA VAL A 225 -12.20 0.42 -33.55
C VAL A 225 -12.80 1.07 -32.30
N LEU A 226 -12.42 2.32 -32.05
CA LEU A 226 -12.76 3.08 -30.85
C LEU A 226 -13.72 4.21 -31.21
N THR A 227 -14.81 4.35 -30.47
CA THR A 227 -15.75 5.47 -30.64
C THR A 227 -16.13 6.03 -29.29
N VAL A 228 -15.93 7.33 -29.12
CA VAL A 228 -16.36 8.07 -27.93
C VAL A 228 -17.81 8.49 -28.13
N VAL A 229 -18.67 8.14 -27.18
CA VAL A 229 -20.07 8.56 -27.16
C VAL A 229 -20.24 9.54 -26.00
N ASN A 230 -20.30 10.83 -26.34
CA ASN A 230 -20.53 11.92 -25.40
C ASN A 230 -22.03 12.15 -25.22
N GLY A 231 -22.51 12.29 -23.98
CA GLY A 231 -23.90 12.64 -23.68
C GLY A 231 -24.93 11.52 -23.94
N ILE A 232 -25.17 10.73 -22.88
CA ILE A 232 -26.31 9.83 -22.57
C ILE A 232 -26.49 8.50 -23.35
N SER A 233 -27.01 7.53 -22.58
CA SER A 233 -27.56 6.18 -22.82
C SER A 233 -26.68 5.10 -23.46
N PRO A 234 -26.44 3.97 -22.76
CA PRO A 234 -25.81 2.79 -23.35
C PRO A 234 -26.63 2.25 -24.52
N THR A 235 -26.02 1.41 -25.36
CA THR A 235 -26.75 0.74 -26.44
C THR A 235 -27.98 0.02 -25.85
N SER A 236 -29.15 0.28 -26.43
CA SER A 236 -30.42 -0.27 -25.92
C SER A 236 -30.35 -1.80 -25.79
N GLY A 237 -30.81 -2.29 -24.64
CA GLY A 237 -30.79 -3.71 -24.30
C GLY A 237 -29.46 -4.23 -23.75
N TYR A 238 -28.37 -3.46 -23.73
CA TYR A 238 -27.12 -3.94 -23.13
C TYR A 238 -27.25 -4.07 -21.61
N VAL A 239 -26.61 -5.09 -21.06
CA VAL A 239 -26.57 -5.35 -19.62
C VAL A 239 -25.34 -4.67 -19.02
N ARG A 240 -25.55 -3.90 -17.95
CA ARG A 240 -24.44 -3.29 -17.19
C ARG A 240 -23.89 -4.27 -16.17
N TYR A 241 -22.60 -4.53 -16.27
CA TYR A 241 -21.80 -5.19 -15.25
C TYR A 241 -21.21 -4.11 -14.34
N VAL A 242 -21.61 -4.11 -13.06
CA VAL A 242 -21.30 -3.04 -12.10
C VAL A 242 -20.18 -3.49 -11.16
N PRO A 243 -19.10 -2.71 -10.95
CA PRO A 243 -18.05 -3.06 -10.00
C PRO A 243 -18.54 -2.90 -8.56
N ALA A 244 -18.13 -3.81 -7.66
CA ALA A 244 -18.26 -3.55 -6.23
C ALA A 244 -17.33 -2.38 -5.83
N PRO A 245 -17.70 -1.52 -4.86
CA PRO A 245 -18.87 -1.65 -3.98
C PRO A 245 -20.11 -0.86 -4.45
N ILE A 246 -20.23 -0.48 -5.72
CA ILE A 246 -21.41 0.25 -6.22
C ILE A 246 -22.67 -0.62 -6.10
N ALA A 247 -23.76 -0.04 -5.59
CA ALA A 247 -25.06 -0.69 -5.49
C ALA A 247 -25.65 -1.02 -6.87
N LEU A 248 -26.35 -2.16 -6.98
CA LEU A 248 -27.01 -2.57 -8.21
C LEU A 248 -28.39 -1.91 -8.34
N SER A 249 -28.71 -1.46 -9.56
CA SER A 249 -30.04 -1.05 -9.98
C SER A 249 -30.76 -2.20 -10.71
N ALA A 250 -32.07 -2.07 -10.92
CA ALA A 250 -32.85 -3.07 -11.64
C ALA A 250 -32.29 -3.31 -13.06
N GLY A 251 -32.08 -4.58 -13.42
CA GLY A 251 -31.52 -4.99 -14.71
C GLY A 251 -29.99 -4.93 -14.80
N GLU A 252 -29.30 -4.45 -13.76
CA GLU A 252 -27.84 -4.51 -13.66
C GLU A 252 -27.37 -5.81 -13.01
N VAL A 253 -26.15 -6.23 -13.32
CA VAL A 253 -25.53 -7.42 -12.73
C VAL A 253 -24.20 -7.07 -12.09
N ARG A 254 -23.77 -7.87 -11.11
CA ARG A 254 -22.43 -7.71 -10.52
C ARG A 254 -21.37 -8.14 -11.54
N GLY A 255 -20.43 -7.25 -11.83
CA GLY A 255 -19.32 -7.56 -12.73
C GLY A 255 -18.24 -8.42 -12.07
N PRO A 256 -17.84 -9.55 -12.68
CA PRO A 256 -16.74 -10.39 -12.19
C PRO A 256 -15.39 -9.80 -12.62
N TYR A 257 -15.04 -8.64 -12.08
CA TYR A 257 -13.79 -7.93 -12.40
C TYR A 257 -12.64 -8.38 -11.51
N ALA A 258 -11.43 -8.33 -12.04
CA ALA A 258 -10.21 -8.20 -11.26
C ALA A 258 -9.76 -6.73 -11.26
N PHE A 259 -9.18 -6.25 -10.15
CA PHE A 259 -8.74 -4.85 -10.00
C PHE A 259 -7.24 -4.72 -9.67
N PRO A 260 -6.34 -5.09 -10.61
CA PRO A 260 -4.91 -5.04 -10.38
C PRO A 260 -4.43 -3.63 -9.99
N GLY A 261 -3.53 -3.54 -9.00
CA GLY A 261 -2.90 -2.29 -8.54
C GLY A 261 -3.82 -1.35 -7.77
N SER A 262 -5.06 -1.74 -7.48
CA SER A 262 -6.06 -0.87 -6.85
C SER A 262 -5.96 -0.78 -5.33
N GLY A 263 -5.52 -1.86 -4.67
CA GLY A 263 -5.51 -1.99 -3.20
C GLY A 263 -6.90 -2.20 -2.60
N GLY A 264 -7.93 -2.30 -3.45
CA GLY A 264 -9.33 -2.16 -3.07
C GLY A 264 -9.99 -1.01 -3.82
N LEU A 265 -11.31 -0.90 -3.66
CA LEU A 265 -12.12 0.11 -4.34
C LEU A 265 -12.99 0.87 -3.36
N LEU A 266 -13.04 2.19 -3.56
CA LEU A 266 -13.89 3.10 -2.81
C LEU A 266 -14.96 3.66 -3.75
N ALA A 267 -16.24 3.41 -3.45
CA ALA A 267 -17.36 4.08 -4.13
C ALA A 267 -17.50 5.52 -3.62
N GLY A 268 -18.16 6.38 -4.40
CA GLY A 268 -18.44 7.76 -3.94
C GLY A 268 -17.25 8.71 -4.00
N ALA A 269 -16.06 8.22 -4.40
CA ALA A 269 -14.87 9.04 -4.62
C ALA A 269 -15.17 10.25 -5.52
N GLY A 270 -14.98 11.47 -5.00
CA GLY A 270 -15.34 12.71 -5.69
C GLY A 270 -16.84 13.03 -5.70
N GLY A 271 -17.60 12.51 -4.72
CA GLY A 271 -19.02 12.85 -4.47
C GLY A 271 -20.03 12.09 -5.33
N ASP A 272 -19.63 10.99 -5.99
CA ASP A 272 -20.49 10.28 -6.95
C ASP A 272 -20.44 8.76 -6.73
N ALA A 273 -21.51 8.24 -6.14
CA ALA A 273 -21.64 6.84 -5.74
C ALA A 273 -21.70 5.85 -6.92
N GLN A 274 -21.85 6.34 -8.17
CA GLN A 274 -21.92 5.49 -9.36
C GLN A 274 -20.57 5.12 -9.97
N TYR A 275 -19.47 5.48 -9.30
CA TYR A 275 -18.12 5.23 -9.78
C TYR A 275 -17.17 4.88 -8.65
N VAL A 276 -16.16 4.07 -8.96
CA VAL A 276 -15.11 3.68 -8.02
C VAL A 276 -13.78 4.40 -8.29
N ALA A 277 -12.94 4.44 -7.26
CA ALA A 277 -11.53 4.82 -7.31
C ALA A 277 -10.69 3.83 -6.48
N PRO A 278 -9.39 3.67 -6.77
CA PRO A 278 -8.52 2.78 -6.01
C PRO A 278 -8.30 3.31 -4.58
N SER A 279 -7.99 2.41 -3.66
CA SER A 279 -7.51 2.76 -2.31
C SER A 279 -5.98 2.87 -2.23
N SER A 280 -5.23 2.47 -3.25
CA SER A 280 -3.76 2.53 -3.27
C SER A 280 -3.23 3.95 -3.54
N LYS A 281 -2.13 4.31 -2.85
CA LYS A 281 -1.33 5.56 -2.91
C LYS A 281 -2.07 6.87 -2.59
N TYR A 282 -3.22 7.08 -3.21
CA TYR A 282 -4.09 8.25 -3.04
C TYR A 282 -5.55 7.79 -2.93
N PRO A 283 -5.94 7.24 -1.76
CA PRO A 283 -7.22 6.58 -1.60
C PRO A 283 -8.39 7.49 -1.97
N GLY A 284 -9.22 7.04 -2.92
CA GLY A 284 -10.46 7.75 -3.27
C GLY A 284 -10.25 9.09 -4.01
N ASN A 285 -9.02 9.49 -4.28
CA ASN A 285 -8.71 10.70 -5.03
C ASN A 285 -8.96 10.44 -6.53
N ARG A 286 -9.42 11.44 -7.29
CA ARG A 286 -9.53 11.42 -8.77
C ARG A 286 -8.88 12.64 -9.42
N GLY A 287 -7.93 13.28 -8.74
CA GLY A 287 -7.08 14.33 -9.30
C GLY A 287 -5.61 13.94 -9.31
N ASP A 288 -5.23 12.99 -8.47
CA ASP A 288 -3.88 12.44 -8.36
C ASP A 288 -4.03 10.96 -7.98
N GLN A 289 -4.07 10.08 -8.98
CA GLN A 289 -4.23 8.63 -8.79
C GLN A 289 -2.96 7.91 -9.24
N SER A 290 -2.57 6.87 -8.51
CA SER A 290 -1.65 5.89 -9.08
C SER A 290 -2.34 5.13 -10.21
N THR A 291 -1.55 4.54 -11.10
CA THR A 291 -2.07 3.68 -12.16
C THR A 291 -2.66 2.43 -11.53
N TRP A 292 -3.88 2.08 -11.91
CA TRP A 292 -4.57 0.87 -11.50
C TRP A 292 -5.34 0.31 -12.70
N SER A 293 -5.90 -0.89 -12.57
CA SER A 293 -6.49 -1.58 -13.71
C SER A 293 -7.81 -2.24 -13.41
N VAL A 294 -8.57 -2.47 -14.48
CA VAL A 294 -9.74 -3.35 -14.49
C VAL A 294 -9.50 -4.43 -15.52
N ALA A 295 -9.62 -5.69 -15.12
CA ALA A 295 -9.51 -6.83 -16.03
C ALA A 295 -10.75 -7.73 -15.94
N PHE A 296 -11.20 -8.22 -17.09
CA PHE A 296 -12.31 -9.15 -17.22
C PHE A 296 -12.17 -9.97 -18.51
N GLY A 297 -12.71 -11.18 -18.53
CA GLY A 297 -12.90 -11.96 -19.74
C GLY A 297 -14.28 -11.70 -20.34
N THR A 298 -14.38 -11.70 -21.66
CA THR A 298 -15.67 -11.69 -22.39
C THR A 298 -15.52 -12.35 -23.76
N ASP A 299 -16.62 -12.89 -24.29
CA ASP A 299 -16.73 -13.37 -25.68
C ASP A 299 -17.31 -12.31 -26.63
N SER A 300 -17.68 -11.14 -26.11
CA SER A 300 -18.34 -10.10 -26.88
C SER A 300 -17.46 -9.52 -27.99
N ARG A 301 -18.10 -9.11 -29.09
CA ARG A 301 -17.51 -8.20 -30.08
C ARG A 301 -17.46 -6.76 -29.58
N TYR A 302 -18.50 -6.33 -28.86
CA TYR A 302 -18.68 -4.94 -28.44
C TYR A 302 -18.56 -4.79 -26.93
N ILE A 303 -17.86 -3.75 -26.50
CA ILE A 303 -17.73 -3.38 -25.09
C ILE A 303 -18.03 -1.89 -24.98
N GLU A 304 -18.88 -1.48 -24.04
CA GLU A 304 -19.02 -0.05 -23.70
C GLU A 304 -18.54 0.20 -22.27
N LEU A 305 -17.44 0.95 -22.14
CA LEU A 305 -16.87 1.37 -20.88
C LEU A 305 -17.61 2.60 -20.36
N ARG A 306 -18.26 2.46 -19.20
CA ARG A 306 -18.82 3.59 -18.46
C ARG A 306 -17.76 4.24 -17.59
N PHE A 307 -17.55 5.53 -17.82
CA PHE A 307 -16.61 6.30 -17.02
C PHE A 307 -17.07 7.73 -16.78
N LYS A 308 -16.42 8.35 -15.79
CA LYS A 308 -16.51 9.79 -15.51
C LYS A 308 -15.18 10.45 -15.83
N GLN A 309 -15.23 11.52 -16.61
CA GLN A 309 -14.07 12.36 -16.85
C GLN A 309 -13.84 13.26 -15.63
N SER A 310 -12.71 13.06 -14.96
CA SER A 310 -12.37 13.81 -13.74
C SER A 310 -11.47 15.00 -14.04
N VAL A 311 -10.53 14.86 -14.98
CA VAL A 311 -9.67 15.94 -15.48
C VAL A 311 -9.39 15.76 -16.98
N ALA A 312 -8.79 16.76 -17.64
CA ALA A 312 -8.40 16.65 -19.05
C ALA A 312 -7.42 15.49 -19.32
N ALA A 313 -6.62 15.11 -18.32
CA ALA A 313 -5.68 13.99 -18.40
C ALA A 313 -6.31 12.59 -18.19
N THR A 314 -7.64 12.49 -17.97
CA THR A 314 -8.33 11.20 -17.82
C THR A 314 -8.10 10.33 -19.06
N SER A 315 -7.40 9.22 -18.86
CA SER A 315 -6.87 8.37 -19.93
C SER A 315 -6.89 6.89 -19.56
N TYR A 316 -6.74 6.05 -20.58
CA TYR A 316 -6.76 4.59 -20.45
C TYR A 316 -5.74 3.94 -21.38
N ARG A 317 -5.31 2.71 -21.08
CA ARG A 317 -4.63 1.84 -22.05
C ARG A 317 -5.35 0.51 -22.09
N LEU A 318 -5.64 0.04 -23.30
CA LEU A 318 -6.25 -1.27 -23.52
C LEU A 318 -5.17 -2.32 -23.74
N SER A 319 -5.32 -3.47 -23.08
CA SER A 319 -4.61 -4.70 -23.41
C SER A 319 -5.62 -5.83 -23.66
N ILE A 320 -5.36 -6.65 -24.66
CA ILE A 320 -6.18 -7.80 -25.05
C ILE A 320 -5.30 -9.03 -25.03
N ASN A 321 -5.71 -10.06 -24.28
CA ASN A 321 -4.94 -11.31 -24.11
C ASN A 321 -3.47 -11.05 -23.70
N GLY A 322 -3.26 -10.07 -22.83
CA GLY A 322 -1.95 -9.68 -22.32
C GLY A 322 -1.11 -8.81 -23.27
N ARG A 323 -1.56 -8.55 -24.50
CA ARG A 323 -0.87 -7.70 -25.47
C ARG A 323 -1.46 -6.29 -25.49
N LYS A 324 -0.62 -5.28 -25.62
CA LYS A 324 -1.03 -3.87 -25.57
C LYS A 324 -1.68 -3.46 -26.89
N ALA A 325 -2.84 -2.81 -26.87
CA ALA A 325 -3.38 -2.16 -28.07
C ALA A 325 -2.51 -0.96 -28.48
N THR A 326 -2.05 -0.18 -27.50
CA THR A 326 -1.11 0.94 -27.66
C THR A 326 -0.04 0.89 -26.58
N ASP A 327 1.18 1.40 -26.85
CA ASP A 327 2.24 1.38 -25.84
C ASP A 327 1.90 2.25 -24.61
N LEU A 328 1.46 3.48 -24.88
CA LEU A 328 1.12 4.49 -23.88
C LEU A 328 -0.40 4.66 -23.72
N MET A 329 -0.79 5.32 -22.62
CA MET A 329 -2.18 5.72 -22.36
C MET A 329 -2.72 6.59 -23.50
N GLN A 330 -3.99 6.37 -23.83
CA GLN A 330 -4.77 7.12 -24.80
C GLN A 330 -5.74 8.04 -24.06
N ALA A 331 -5.89 9.26 -24.56
CA ALA A 331 -6.93 10.16 -24.08
C ALA A 331 -8.31 9.51 -24.28
N THR A 332 -9.20 9.70 -23.32
CA THR A 332 -10.58 9.20 -23.43
C THR A 332 -11.40 9.90 -24.52
N GLY A 333 -10.97 11.09 -24.97
CA GLY A 333 -11.68 11.91 -25.94
C GLY A 333 -12.98 12.54 -25.41
N ALA A 334 -13.28 12.35 -24.12
CA ALA A 334 -14.37 13.05 -23.45
C ALA A 334 -14.02 14.54 -23.27
N VAL A 335 -15.01 15.40 -23.44
CA VAL A 335 -14.83 16.87 -23.47
C VAL A 335 -15.55 17.63 -22.36
N THR A 336 -16.31 16.93 -21.51
CA THR A 336 -17.12 17.56 -20.45
C THR A 336 -16.84 16.92 -19.10
N THR A 337 -16.05 17.61 -18.28
CA THR A 337 -15.73 17.21 -16.91
C THR A 337 -16.99 17.04 -16.05
N GLY A 338 -16.98 16.05 -15.16
CA GLY A 338 -18.04 15.87 -14.17
C GLY A 338 -19.30 15.16 -14.71
N THR A 339 -19.37 14.90 -16.01
CA THR A 339 -20.47 14.13 -16.63
C THR A 339 -20.06 12.68 -16.92
N TYR A 340 -21.07 11.83 -17.09
CA TYR A 340 -20.94 10.44 -17.53
C TYR A 340 -20.64 10.35 -19.03
N HIS A 341 -19.73 9.44 -19.39
CA HIS A 341 -19.35 9.15 -20.77
C HIS A 341 -19.29 7.64 -21.04
N LEU A 342 -19.42 7.28 -22.33
CA LEU A 342 -19.18 5.93 -22.83
C LEU A 342 -18.03 5.92 -23.83
N LEU A 343 -17.15 4.93 -23.65
CA LEU A 343 -16.17 4.53 -24.66
C LEU A 343 -16.61 3.19 -25.24
N ARG A 344 -16.97 3.17 -26.52
CA ARG A 344 -17.35 1.95 -27.23
C ARG A 344 -16.15 1.38 -27.98
N PHE A 345 -15.95 0.08 -27.80
CA PHE A 345 -14.92 -0.72 -28.46
C PHE A 345 -15.60 -1.73 -29.39
N ASP A 346 -15.20 -1.77 -30.65
CA ASP A 346 -15.49 -2.87 -31.59
C ASP A 346 -14.22 -3.72 -31.76
N LEU A 347 -14.27 -4.94 -31.24
CA LEU A 347 -13.17 -5.91 -31.31
C LEU A 347 -13.14 -6.68 -32.64
N GLY A 348 -13.96 -6.29 -33.62
CA GLY A 348 -14.04 -6.85 -34.97
C GLY A 348 -14.87 -8.13 -35.06
N SER A 349 -14.76 -9.02 -34.07
CA SER A 349 -15.51 -10.30 -34.01
C SER A 349 -15.85 -10.70 -32.59
N ALA A 350 -16.88 -11.53 -32.42
CA ALA A 350 -17.18 -12.18 -31.14
C ALA A 350 -16.22 -13.37 -30.96
N ALA A 351 -15.45 -13.36 -29.88
CA ALA A 351 -14.49 -14.40 -29.51
C ALA A 351 -14.06 -14.21 -28.04
N PRO A 352 -13.78 -15.30 -27.30
CA PRO A 352 -13.26 -15.22 -25.94
C PRO A 352 -11.94 -14.44 -25.87
N ARG A 353 -11.90 -13.39 -25.05
CA ARG A 353 -10.73 -12.53 -24.83
C ARG A 353 -10.64 -12.12 -23.37
N VAL A 354 -9.41 -11.97 -22.86
CA VAL A 354 -9.14 -11.25 -21.62
C VAL A 354 -8.87 -9.80 -21.95
N ILE A 355 -9.70 -8.91 -21.44
CA ILE A 355 -9.64 -7.48 -21.60
C ILE A 355 -9.06 -6.88 -20.33
N ARG A 356 -8.09 -5.98 -20.48
CA ARG A 356 -7.55 -5.17 -19.40
C ARG A 356 -7.54 -3.71 -19.81
N PHE A 357 -8.07 -2.86 -18.94
CA PHE A 357 -7.89 -1.43 -19.00
C PHE A 357 -6.94 -1.00 -17.88
N ASP A 358 -5.85 -0.34 -18.23
CA ASP A 358 -5.07 0.46 -17.29
C ASP A 358 -5.65 1.86 -17.26
N PHE A 359 -5.79 2.47 -16.09
CA PHE A 359 -6.40 3.78 -15.91
C PHE A 359 -5.44 4.80 -15.31
N TYR A 360 -5.61 6.04 -15.75
CA TYR A 360 -5.05 7.21 -15.08
C TYR A 360 -6.16 8.24 -14.88
N ILE A 361 -6.46 8.50 -13.61
CA ILE A 361 -7.46 9.48 -13.17
C ILE A 361 -8.82 9.26 -13.88
N LEU A 362 -9.35 8.04 -13.78
CA LEU A 362 -10.59 7.64 -14.45
C LEU A 362 -11.60 7.12 -13.43
N GLY A 363 -12.79 7.71 -13.41
CA GLY A 363 -13.90 7.22 -12.61
C GLY A 363 -14.56 6.02 -13.28
N PHE A 364 -14.29 4.81 -12.83
CA PHE A 364 -14.83 3.59 -13.45
C PHE A 364 -16.24 3.28 -12.92
N GLY A 365 -17.21 3.08 -13.80
CA GLY A 365 -18.60 2.77 -13.42
C GLY A 365 -19.14 1.47 -14.00
N GLY A 366 -18.29 0.64 -14.62
CA GLY A 366 -18.68 -0.66 -15.15
C GLY A 366 -18.62 -0.77 -16.66
N ILE A 367 -19.02 -1.93 -17.15
CA ILE A 367 -18.98 -2.31 -18.56
C ILE A 367 -20.39 -2.70 -19.00
N TYR A 368 -20.83 -2.22 -20.16
CA TYR A 368 -22.02 -2.72 -20.83
C TYR A 368 -21.63 -3.73 -21.91
N LEU A 369 -22.36 -4.84 -21.95
CA LEU A 369 -22.22 -5.89 -22.96
C LEU A 369 -23.60 -6.25 -23.57
N PRO A 370 -23.64 -6.76 -24.81
CA PRO A 370 -24.84 -7.36 -25.37
C PRO A 370 -25.41 -8.47 -24.45
N PRO A 371 -26.74 -8.67 -24.37
CA PRO A 371 -27.36 -9.70 -23.51
C PRO A 371 -26.85 -11.12 -23.72
N ALA A 372 -26.43 -11.45 -24.94
CA ALA A 372 -25.94 -12.77 -25.29
C ALA A 372 -24.46 -12.98 -24.96
N ALA A 373 -23.74 -11.93 -24.58
CA ALA A 373 -22.33 -12.02 -24.25
C ALA A 373 -22.12 -12.46 -22.80
N THR A 374 -21.06 -13.24 -22.58
CA THR A 374 -20.62 -13.67 -21.26
C THR A 374 -19.51 -12.78 -20.74
N MET A 375 -19.38 -12.73 -19.42
CA MET A 375 -18.28 -12.06 -18.72
C MET A 375 -17.80 -12.93 -17.56
N TRP A 376 -16.49 -13.03 -17.38
CA TRP A 376 -15.88 -13.80 -16.29
C TRP A 376 -14.65 -13.09 -15.72
N GLN A 377 -14.22 -13.49 -14.52
CA GLN A 377 -13.01 -12.94 -13.92
C GLN A 377 -11.78 -13.70 -14.44
N PRO A 378 -10.76 -13.01 -14.99
CA PRO A 378 -9.53 -13.65 -15.41
C PRO A 378 -8.64 -13.96 -14.22
N ALA A 379 -7.82 -15.00 -14.34
CA ALA A 379 -6.73 -15.25 -13.39
C ALA A 379 -5.61 -14.23 -13.62
N LEU A 380 -5.20 -13.53 -12.56
CA LEU A 380 -4.04 -12.64 -12.60
C LEU A 380 -2.75 -13.45 -12.43
N ARG A 381 -1.70 -13.09 -13.18
CA ARG A 381 -0.38 -13.71 -13.09
C ARG A 381 0.53 -12.96 -12.12
N GLY A 382 1.50 -13.67 -11.55
CA GLY A 382 2.52 -13.11 -10.67
C GLY A 382 2.05 -12.80 -9.24
N GLY A 383 0.77 -12.53 -9.01
CA GLY A 383 0.27 -12.09 -7.71
C GLY A 383 0.71 -10.65 -7.36
N PRO A 384 0.29 -10.10 -6.22
CA PRO A 384 0.54 -8.71 -5.88
C PRO A 384 2.03 -8.39 -5.75
N PHE A 385 2.48 -7.35 -6.47
CA PHE A 385 3.86 -6.90 -6.51
C PHE A 385 3.94 -5.39 -6.23
N VAL A 386 4.72 -4.99 -5.24
CA VAL A 386 4.88 -3.58 -4.87
C VAL A 386 6.22 -3.03 -5.34
N TRP A 387 6.19 -1.86 -5.98
CA TRP A 387 7.36 -1.05 -6.31
C TRP A 387 7.44 0.10 -5.32
N TYR A 388 8.24 -0.06 -4.27
CA TYR A 388 8.39 0.90 -3.19
C TYR A 388 9.63 1.77 -3.43
N GLY A 389 9.45 3.07 -3.69
CA GLY A 389 10.60 3.91 -4.02
C GLY A 389 10.38 5.41 -4.02
N ASP A 390 11.22 6.13 -4.75
CA ASP A 390 11.23 7.59 -4.79
C ASP A 390 10.61 8.17 -6.09
N SER A 391 11.10 9.33 -6.56
CA SER A 391 10.68 9.95 -7.82
C SER A 391 11.04 9.14 -9.06
N ILE A 392 12.07 8.29 -9.04
CA ILE A 392 12.40 7.40 -10.16
C ILE A 392 11.28 6.36 -10.32
N THR A 393 10.73 5.88 -9.21
CA THR A 393 9.60 4.95 -9.16
C THR A 393 8.27 5.67 -9.41
N GLY A 394 8.12 6.88 -8.89
CA GLY A 394 6.94 7.71 -9.09
C GLY A 394 6.78 8.18 -10.53
N GLY A 395 7.89 8.34 -11.25
CA GLY A 395 7.92 9.03 -12.53
C GLY A 395 7.83 10.55 -12.36
N THR A 396 8.24 11.28 -13.38
CA THR A 396 8.14 12.75 -13.46
C THR A 396 7.58 13.15 -14.83
N SER A 397 7.53 14.45 -15.12
CA SER A 397 7.10 14.96 -16.43
C SER A 397 8.00 14.55 -17.60
N TYR A 398 9.19 14.01 -17.34
CA TYR A 398 10.07 13.46 -18.40
C TYR A 398 9.62 12.09 -18.90
N ASN A 399 8.70 11.45 -18.18
CA ASN A 399 8.05 10.23 -18.61
C ASN A 399 6.63 10.52 -19.10
N THR A 400 6.38 10.29 -20.38
CA THR A 400 5.04 10.37 -20.94
C THR A 400 4.25 9.08 -20.65
N GLY A 401 2.93 9.16 -20.78
CA GLY A 401 2.08 7.98 -20.62
C GLY A 401 1.48 7.79 -19.23
N ALA A 402 1.33 8.86 -18.46
CA ALA A 402 0.38 8.90 -17.33
C ALA A 402 0.55 7.71 -16.35
N GLY A 403 1.80 7.52 -15.89
CA GLY A 403 2.21 6.44 -14.99
C GLY A 403 2.60 5.14 -15.69
N CYS A 404 1.86 4.71 -16.71
CA CYS A 404 2.12 3.49 -17.48
C CYS A 404 3.42 3.52 -18.31
N GLY A 405 4.03 4.69 -18.46
CA GLY A 405 5.33 4.87 -19.10
C GLY A 405 6.51 4.55 -18.17
N THR A 406 6.29 4.45 -16.86
CA THR A 406 7.36 4.29 -15.88
C THR A 406 8.01 2.93 -15.97
N TYR A 407 9.23 2.83 -15.43
CA TYR A 407 9.97 1.57 -15.43
C TYR A 407 9.23 0.50 -14.63
N ALA A 408 8.54 0.87 -13.54
CA ALA A 408 7.86 -0.06 -12.65
C ALA A 408 6.74 -0.82 -13.38
N ASP A 409 5.86 -0.10 -14.07
CA ASP A 409 4.76 -0.70 -14.84
C ASP A 409 5.26 -1.53 -16.03
N ARG A 410 6.35 -1.09 -16.68
CA ARG A 410 7.00 -1.85 -17.77
C ARG A 410 7.69 -3.12 -17.25
N ALA A 411 8.45 -3.02 -16.17
CA ALA A 411 9.16 -4.13 -15.55
C ALA A 411 8.18 -5.20 -15.02
N ALA A 412 7.07 -4.80 -14.41
CA ALA A 412 6.02 -5.71 -13.95
C ALA A 412 5.55 -6.64 -15.09
N ARG A 413 5.32 -6.10 -16.29
CA ARG A 413 4.94 -6.90 -17.45
C ARG A 413 6.02 -7.85 -17.93
N LEU A 414 7.26 -7.36 -18.02
CA LEU A 414 8.41 -8.19 -18.38
C LEU A 414 8.65 -9.31 -17.35
N LEU A 415 8.18 -9.11 -16.13
CA LEU A 415 8.21 -10.06 -15.04
C LEU A 415 6.95 -10.96 -14.98
N GLY A 416 5.97 -10.77 -15.88
CA GLY A 416 4.74 -11.57 -15.91
C GLY A 416 3.79 -11.27 -14.75
N VAL A 417 3.87 -10.07 -14.18
CA VAL A 417 3.04 -9.61 -13.08
C VAL A 417 1.91 -8.75 -13.62
N ASP A 418 0.68 -9.18 -13.36
CA ASP A 418 -0.51 -8.40 -13.70
C ASP A 418 -0.92 -7.46 -12.56
N ASP A 419 -0.71 -7.87 -11.30
CA ASP A 419 -1.10 -7.10 -10.10
C ASP A 419 0.07 -6.31 -9.52
N SER A 420 0.25 -5.09 -10.02
CA SER A 420 1.42 -4.24 -9.76
C SER A 420 1.02 -2.92 -9.12
N TYR A 421 1.73 -2.54 -8.06
CA TYR A 421 1.47 -1.35 -7.26
C TYR A 421 2.67 -0.41 -7.33
N ARG A 422 2.50 0.75 -7.98
CA ARG A 422 3.56 1.74 -8.12
C ARG A 422 3.54 2.75 -6.98
N GLN A 423 4.38 2.53 -5.99
CA GLN A 423 4.42 3.25 -4.72
C GLN A 423 5.68 4.10 -4.60
N GLY A 424 5.88 5.00 -5.57
CA GLY A 424 6.98 5.97 -5.57
C GLY A 424 6.57 7.36 -5.05
N LEU A 425 7.33 7.94 -4.13
CA LEU A 425 7.08 9.29 -3.61
C LEU A 425 8.30 10.20 -3.82
N SER A 426 8.12 11.27 -4.57
CA SER A 426 9.23 12.13 -5.00
C SER A 426 9.97 12.76 -3.83
N GLY A 427 11.31 12.77 -3.91
CA GLY A 427 12.20 13.35 -2.89
C GLY A 427 12.35 12.52 -1.61
N THR A 428 11.75 11.32 -1.54
CA THR A 428 11.90 10.45 -0.37
C THR A 428 13.07 9.49 -0.49
N GLY A 429 13.56 9.05 0.66
CA GLY A 429 14.60 8.04 0.81
C GLY A 429 14.46 7.33 2.16
N TYR A 430 15.50 6.64 2.60
CA TYR A 430 15.53 6.01 3.94
C TYR A 430 15.35 7.06 5.05
N LEU A 431 16.02 8.20 4.91
CA LEU A 431 15.95 9.37 5.80
C LEU A 431 15.43 10.61 5.08
N ALA A 432 15.69 10.73 3.77
CA ALA A 432 15.23 11.87 3.00
C ALA A 432 13.70 11.94 3.01
N THR A 433 13.18 13.12 3.34
CA THR A 433 11.73 13.36 3.47
C THR A 433 11.18 14.23 2.36
N SER A 434 9.96 13.93 1.94
CA SER A 434 9.12 14.83 1.14
C SER A 434 7.92 15.26 1.97
N SER A 435 7.78 16.57 2.19
CA SER A 435 6.68 17.24 2.90
C SER A 435 5.98 16.35 3.95
N THR A 436 6.76 15.84 4.93
CA THR A 436 6.39 15.03 6.13
C THR A 436 6.68 13.52 6.17
N THR A 437 7.14 12.85 5.10
CA THR A 437 7.43 11.39 5.19
C THR A 437 8.70 10.95 4.47
N HIS A 438 9.26 9.83 4.90
CA HIS A 438 10.37 9.09 4.28
C HIS A 438 9.94 7.63 4.00
N PHE A 439 10.86 6.72 3.71
CA PHE A 439 10.58 5.28 3.46
C PHE A 439 10.14 4.51 4.71
N GLY A 440 10.30 5.09 5.90
CA GLY A 440 9.85 4.50 7.16
C GLY A 440 8.34 4.69 7.40
N PHE A 441 7.93 4.57 8.65
CA PHE A 441 6.56 4.85 9.05
C PHE A 441 6.23 6.35 8.94
N PRO A 442 4.97 6.70 8.62
CA PRO A 442 3.81 5.81 8.39
C PRO A 442 3.74 5.22 6.97
N ARG A 443 4.57 5.70 6.04
CA ARG A 443 4.49 5.31 4.64
C ARG A 443 4.70 3.82 4.42
N LEU A 444 5.66 3.20 5.11
CA LEU A 444 5.89 1.76 5.06
C LEU A 444 4.61 0.95 5.28
N GLN A 445 3.79 1.34 6.27
CA GLN A 445 2.53 0.67 6.57
C GLN A 445 1.56 0.77 5.39
N THR A 446 1.30 1.98 4.92
CA THR A 446 0.27 2.25 3.91
C THR A 446 0.64 1.75 2.53
N ASP A 447 1.88 2.00 2.11
CA ASP A 447 2.31 1.80 0.74
C ASP A 447 2.88 0.39 0.50
N LEU A 448 3.17 -0.38 1.54
CA LEU A 448 3.73 -1.72 1.40
C LEU A 448 3.03 -2.76 2.30
N LEU A 449 3.02 -2.57 3.62
CA LEU A 449 2.57 -3.63 4.53
C LEU A 449 1.08 -3.95 4.40
N ASN A 450 0.22 -2.92 4.30
CA ASN A 450 -1.24 -3.08 4.12
C ASN A 450 -1.61 -3.74 2.78
N LEU A 451 -0.74 -3.65 1.78
CA LEU A 451 -0.97 -4.30 0.48
C LEU A 451 -0.64 -5.79 0.51
N ALA A 452 0.03 -6.27 1.57
CA ALA A 452 0.41 -7.65 1.79
C ALA A 452 0.95 -8.37 0.53
N PRO A 453 1.96 -7.81 -0.16
CA PRO A 453 2.34 -8.35 -1.45
C PRO A 453 3.06 -9.69 -1.35
N LYS A 454 2.98 -10.46 -2.44
CA LYS A 454 3.83 -11.64 -2.64
C LYS A 454 5.28 -11.24 -2.87
N ARG A 455 5.51 -10.07 -3.48
CA ARG A 455 6.84 -9.55 -3.82
C ARG A 455 6.94 -8.05 -3.72
N ALA A 456 8.12 -7.55 -3.40
CA ALA A 456 8.38 -6.12 -3.37
C ALA A 456 9.77 -5.79 -3.92
N VAL A 457 9.86 -4.68 -4.64
CA VAL A 457 11.13 -4.00 -4.93
C VAL A 457 11.19 -2.77 -4.05
N ILE A 458 12.29 -2.61 -3.33
CA ILE A 458 12.63 -1.39 -2.60
C ILE A 458 13.75 -0.70 -3.36
N TRP A 459 13.48 0.47 -3.93
CA TRP A 459 14.49 1.24 -4.66
C TRP A 459 14.58 2.66 -4.11
N GLY A 460 15.69 2.98 -3.45
CA GLY A 460 15.99 4.31 -2.91
C GLY A 460 17.48 4.52 -2.66
N GLY A 461 17.83 5.62 -1.97
CA GLY A 461 19.20 5.97 -1.62
C GLY A 461 19.78 7.17 -2.39
N ILE A 462 19.24 7.51 -3.56
CA ILE A 462 19.72 8.68 -4.34
C ILE A 462 19.52 9.99 -3.57
N ASN A 463 18.42 10.10 -2.82
CA ASN A 463 18.08 11.27 -2.00
C ASN A 463 18.80 11.25 -0.63
N ASP A 464 19.37 10.12 -0.22
CA ASP A 464 19.97 9.94 1.11
C ASP A 464 21.47 10.24 1.15
N LYS A 465 22.10 10.55 0.00
CA LYS A 465 23.56 10.67 -0.10
C LYS A 465 24.20 11.76 0.77
N SER A 466 23.43 12.71 1.28
CA SER A 466 23.92 13.75 2.21
C SER A 466 23.85 13.36 3.68
N TYR A 467 23.26 12.21 4.01
CA TYR A 467 23.07 11.74 5.39
C TYR A 467 24.22 10.86 5.86
N ALA A 468 24.36 10.73 7.18
CA ALA A 468 25.39 9.89 7.77
C ALA A 468 25.09 8.41 7.52
N GLN A 469 26.11 7.66 7.13
CA GLN A 469 25.98 6.24 6.78
C GLN A 469 25.41 5.38 7.93
N PRO A 470 25.77 5.58 9.22
CA PRO A 470 25.13 4.86 10.32
C PRO A 470 23.63 5.10 10.44
N ASP A 471 23.16 6.32 10.18
CA ASP A 471 21.73 6.66 10.27
C ASP A 471 20.95 6.02 9.11
N ILE A 472 21.52 6.04 7.90
CA ILE A 472 20.94 5.34 6.73
C ILE A 472 20.84 3.85 7.02
N ALA A 473 21.89 3.25 7.60
CA ALA A 473 21.90 1.84 7.97
C ALA A 473 20.82 1.50 9.01
N ALA A 474 20.68 2.33 10.05
CA ALA A 474 19.66 2.15 11.08
C ALA A 474 18.23 2.23 10.51
N ALA A 475 17.98 3.21 9.64
CA ALA A 475 16.69 3.36 8.96
C ALA A 475 16.39 2.16 8.04
N ALA A 476 17.36 1.75 7.21
CA ALA A 476 17.21 0.59 6.33
C ALA A 476 16.95 -0.70 7.11
N ASN A 477 17.72 -0.97 8.17
CA ASN A 477 17.53 -2.13 9.03
C ASN A 477 16.14 -2.15 9.69
N THR A 478 15.66 -0.98 10.15
CA THR A 478 14.30 -0.85 10.73
C THR A 478 13.21 -1.21 9.72
N ILE A 479 13.31 -0.66 8.50
CA ILE A 479 12.37 -0.95 7.41
C ILE A 479 12.40 -2.43 7.05
N TYR A 480 13.59 -3.01 6.87
CA TYR A 480 13.74 -4.42 6.49
C TYR A 480 13.23 -5.37 7.58
N ALA A 481 13.52 -5.08 8.85
CA ALA A 481 13.01 -5.86 9.98
C ALA A 481 11.47 -5.86 10.01
N ALA A 482 10.85 -4.69 9.85
CA ALA A 482 9.39 -4.56 9.82
C ALA A 482 8.76 -5.32 8.64
N ILE A 483 9.41 -5.34 7.47
CA ILE A 483 8.94 -6.13 6.33
C ILE A 483 9.04 -7.63 6.63
N LYS A 484 10.16 -8.10 7.21
CA LYS A 484 10.32 -9.53 7.54
C LYS A 484 9.33 -10.00 8.60
N SER A 485 9.05 -9.18 9.60
CA SER A 485 8.10 -9.52 10.65
C SER A 485 6.66 -9.57 10.13
N SER A 486 6.27 -8.57 9.33
CA SER A 486 4.88 -8.41 8.90
C SER A 486 4.55 -9.22 7.64
N LEU A 487 5.55 -9.49 6.79
CA LEU A 487 5.40 -10.17 5.51
C LEU A 487 6.44 -11.30 5.34
N PRO A 488 6.41 -12.35 6.19
CA PRO A 488 7.45 -13.38 6.22
C PRO A 488 7.56 -14.21 4.93
N SER A 489 6.53 -14.20 4.08
CA SER A 489 6.50 -14.89 2.79
C SER A 489 6.76 -13.98 1.58
N CYS A 490 6.97 -12.67 1.79
CA CYS A 490 7.20 -11.73 0.70
C CYS A 490 8.64 -11.86 0.17
N GLU A 491 8.78 -12.04 -1.15
CA GLU A 491 10.10 -11.95 -1.81
C GLU A 491 10.47 -10.47 -2.02
N VAL A 492 11.42 -9.98 -1.25
CA VAL A 492 11.90 -8.59 -1.33
C VAL A 492 13.19 -8.52 -2.13
N TYR A 493 13.29 -7.55 -3.03
CA TYR A 493 14.49 -7.20 -3.80
C TYR A 493 14.87 -5.75 -3.50
N VAL A 494 16.14 -5.51 -3.14
CA VAL A 494 16.64 -4.16 -2.84
C VAL A 494 17.45 -3.66 -4.02
N ILE A 495 17.16 -2.45 -4.49
CA ILE A 495 17.93 -1.74 -5.51
C ILE A 495 18.55 -0.51 -4.86
N GLY A 496 19.87 -0.39 -4.99
CA GLY A 496 20.66 0.69 -4.42
C GLY A 496 20.61 1.99 -5.22
N VAL A 497 21.68 2.76 -5.10
CA VAL A 497 21.73 4.16 -5.53
C VAL A 497 21.79 4.24 -7.06
N PHE A 498 20.92 5.07 -7.64
CA PHE A 498 20.96 5.39 -9.07
C PHE A 498 21.92 6.56 -9.33
N SER A 499 22.81 6.42 -10.31
CA SER A 499 23.67 7.51 -10.80
C SER A 499 23.23 7.91 -12.21
N PRO A 500 22.46 9.00 -12.38
CA PRO A 500 21.87 9.35 -13.68
C PRO A 500 22.90 9.48 -14.82
N TYR A 501 24.07 10.06 -14.55
CA TYR A 501 25.13 10.24 -15.57
C TYR A 501 26.23 9.17 -15.54
N GLY A 502 26.10 8.14 -14.71
CA GLY A 502 27.11 7.08 -14.61
C GLY A 502 28.46 7.54 -14.05
N ASN A 503 28.46 8.65 -13.30
CA ASN A 503 29.62 9.20 -12.59
C ASN A 503 29.28 9.29 -11.10
N PRO A 504 29.19 8.16 -10.37
CA PRO A 504 28.84 8.20 -8.94
C PRO A 504 29.88 8.97 -8.14
N ASP A 505 29.41 9.87 -7.28
CA ASP A 505 30.24 10.52 -6.27
C ASP A 505 30.56 9.54 -5.12
N ALA A 506 31.53 9.90 -4.27
CA ALA A 506 31.94 9.07 -3.15
C ALA A 506 30.77 8.79 -2.17
N ALA A 507 29.90 9.77 -1.97
CA ALA A 507 28.74 9.66 -1.10
C ALA A 507 27.69 8.66 -1.64
N SER A 508 27.45 8.65 -2.95
CA SER A 508 26.59 7.69 -3.64
C SER A 508 27.14 6.28 -3.51
N THR A 509 28.46 6.12 -3.66
CA THR A 509 29.14 4.83 -3.52
C THR A 509 29.03 4.29 -2.08
N GLN A 510 29.31 5.13 -1.08
CA GLN A 510 29.16 4.76 0.33
C GLN A 510 27.71 4.40 0.68
N THR A 511 26.74 5.17 0.18
CA THR A 511 25.32 4.92 0.43
C THR A 511 24.87 3.60 -0.21
N ASP A 512 25.31 3.30 -1.43
CA ASP A 512 25.06 2.02 -2.11
C ASP A 512 25.62 0.83 -1.31
N GLU A 513 26.85 0.95 -0.81
CA GLU A 513 27.50 -0.08 0.01
C GLU A 513 26.82 -0.28 1.37
N THR A 514 26.38 0.81 2.02
CA THR A 514 25.61 0.77 3.26
C THR A 514 24.30 0.01 3.06
N ILE A 515 23.52 0.37 2.03
CA ILE A 515 22.25 -0.29 1.73
C ILE A 515 22.47 -1.76 1.37
N ARG A 516 23.54 -2.08 0.61
CA ARG A 516 23.93 -3.46 0.30
C ARG A 516 24.20 -4.29 1.55
N ALA A 517 24.95 -3.76 2.50
CA ALA A 517 25.27 -4.43 3.75
C ALA A 517 24.01 -4.70 4.60
N CYS A 518 23.10 -3.73 4.67
CA CYS A 518 21.80 -3.88 5.32
C CYS A 518 20.93 -4.94 4.64
N ALA A 519 20.88 -4.94 3.30
CA ALA A 519 20.11 -5.92 2.52
C ALA A 519 20.63 -7.35 2.74
N ALA A 520 21.95 -7.55 2.69
CA ALA A 520 22.57 -8.84 2.99
C ALA A 520 22.28 -9.31 4.43
N SER A 521 22.38 -8.42 5.42
CA SER A 521 22.03 -8.72 6.81
C SER A 521 20.55 -9.09 6.98
N ALA A 522 19.68 -8.47 6.18
CA ALA A 522 18.26 -8.79 6.13
C ALA A 522 17.93 -10.05 5.30
N GLY A 523 18.90 -10.66 4.61
CA GLY A 523 18.64 -11.81 3.74
C GLY A 523 17.90 -11.46 2.45
N PHE A 524 18.00 -10.20 1.99
CA PHE A 524 17.38 -9.72 0.76
C PHE A 524 18.44 -9.60 -0.36
N PRO A 525 18.15 -10.04 -1.60
CA PRO A 525 19.01 -9.79 -2.74
C PRO A 525 19.20 -8.28 -2.95
N PHE A 526 20.38 -7.89 -3.40
CA PHE A 526 20.73 -6.50 -3.64
C PHE A 526 21.21 -6.29 -5.06
N VAL A 527 20.79 -5.19 -5.69
CA VAL A 527 21.23 -4.78 -7.02
C VAL A 527 21.83 -3.39 -6.93
N SER A 528 23.06 -3.22 -7.41
CA SER A 528 23.74 -1.92 -7.48
C SER A 528 23.58 -1.34 -8.89
N PRO A 529 22.79 -0.27 -9.11
CA PRO A 529 22.77 0.43 -10.40
C PRO A 529 24.11 1.07 -10.74
N LEU A 530 24.92 1.41 -9.73
CA LEU A 530 26.23 2.04 -9.91
C LEU A 530 27.22 1.12 -10.63
N THR A 531 27.25 -0.16 -10.24
CA THR A 531 28.21 -1.14 -10.75
C THR A 531 27.59 -2.16 -11.70
N GLY A 532 26.27 -2.33 -11.64
CA GLY A 532 25.54 -3.43 -12.27
C GLY A 532 25.62 -4.75 -11.52
N ALA A 533 26.29 -4.79 -10.36
CA ALA A 533 26.43 -6.00 -9.57
C ALA A 533 25.08 -6.44 -8.98
N VAL A 534 24.80 -7.73 -9.08
CA VAL A 534 23.61 -8.37 -8.54
C VAL A 534 24.06 -9.39 -7.49
N TYR A 535 23.58 -9.22 -6.27
CA TYR A 535 23.93 -10.03 -5.11
C TYR A 535 22.74 -10.87 -4.64
N GLY A 536 23.01 -12.11 -4.25
CA GLY A 536 22.03 -13.03 -3.69
C GLY A 536 21.63 -12.67 -2.25
N ARG A 537 20.71 -13.47 -1.70
CA ARG A 537 20.19 -13.27 -0.33
C ARG A 537 21.24 -13.39 0.76
N ASP A 538 22.30 -14.15 0.50
CA ASP A 538 23.44 -14.34 1.39
C ASP A 538 24.54 -13.28 1.19
N GLY A 539 24.32 -12.31 0.30
CA GLY A 539 25.29 -11.27 -0.04
C GLY A 539 26.37 -11.73 -1.04
N THR A 540 26.27 -12.95 -1.59
CA THR A 540 27.20 -13.40 -2.64
C THR A 540 26.93 -12.71 -3.97
N LEU A 541 27.98 -12.38 -4.73
CA LEU A 541 27.83 -11.83 -6.07
C LEU A 541 27.36 -12.92 -7.03
N LEU A 542 26.20 -12.73 -7.66
CA LEU A 542 25.63 -13.67 -8.63
C LEU A 542 26.06 -13.35 -10.05
N THR A 543 25.99 -12.08 -10.43
CA THR A 543 26.33 -11.62 -11.78
C THR A 543 26.61 -10.11 -11.79
N THR A 544 27.13 -9.60 -12.89
CA THR A 544 27.22 -8.18 -13.17
C THR A 544 26.64 -7.85 -14.54
N GLN A 545 25.83 -6.80 -14.59
CA GLN A 545 25.27 -6.24 -15.82
C GLN A 545 26.08 -5.04 -16.33
N GLY A 546 27.16 -4.68 -15.62
CA GLY A 546 27.83 -3.39 -15.76
C GLY A 546 26.96 -2.20 -15.31
N PRO A 547 27.56 -1.02 -15.08
CA PRO A 547 26.85 0.18 -14.64
C PRO A 547 25.59 0.43 -15.45
N TRP A 548 24.49 0.77 -14.77
CA TRP A 548 23.21 0.98 -15.43
C TRP A 548 23.25 2.23 -16.29
N MET A 549 23.96 3.27 -15.87
CA MET A 549 24.25 4.44 -16.70
C MET A 549 25.75 4.61 -16.89
N THR A 550 26.12 5.19 -18.01
CA THR A 550 27.47 5.68 -18.31
C THR A 550 27.35 7.07 -18.92
N PRO A 551 28.41 7.89 -18.88
CA PRO A 551 28.40 9.20 -19.51
C PRO A 551 28.04 9.17 -21.00
N GLY A 552 28.36 8.07 -21.69
CA GLY A 552 28.07 7.90 -23.12
C GLY A 552 26.60 7.62 -23.44
N ILE A 553 25.84 6.99 -22.53
CA ILE A 553 24.43 6.66 -22.79
C ILE A 553 23.45 7.55 -22.03
N ALA A 554 23.88 8.19 -20.94
CA ALA A 554 23.04 9.04 -20.11
C ALA A 554 22.30 10.15 -20.89
N PRO A 555 22.91 10.86 -21.87
CA PRO A 555 22.21 11.88 -22.65
C PRO A 555 21.00 11.36 -23.43
N ALA A 556 20.95 10.06 -23.76
CA ALA A 556 19.82 9.45 -24.45
C ALA A 556 18.69 9.02 -23.49
N TYR A 557 18.99 8.88 -22.20
CA TYR A 557 18.10 8.23 -21.23
C TYR A 557 17.68 9.12 -20.06
N ILE A 558 18.36 10.23 -19.81
CA ILE A 558 18.06 11.17 -18.73
C ILE A 558 17.41 12.43 -19.29
N GLY A 559 16.42 12.95 -18.58
CA GLY A 559 15.73 14.20 -18.89
C GLY A 559 16.58 15.44 -18.65
N ALA A 560 16.04 16.59 -19.01
CA ALA A 560 16.75 17.88 -18.94
C ALA A 560 17.07 18.34 -17.51
N ASP A 561 16.48 17.71 -16.49
CA ASP A 561 16.80 17.98 -15.08
C ASP A 561 18.06 17.25 -14.58
N ASN A 562 18.68 16.45 -15.45
CA ASN A 562 19.86 15.66 -15.18
C ASN A 562 19.69 14.58 -14.08
N VAL A 563 18.44 14.27 -13.69
CA VAL A 563 18.16 13.30 -12.61
C VAL A 563 17.21 12.21 -13.09
N HIS A 564 16.10 12.59 -13.71
CA HIS A 564 15.01 11.65 -13.96
C HIS A 564 15.12 11.02 -15.35
N PRO A 565 14.83 9.71 -15.48
CA PRO A 565 14.81 9.06 -16.78
C PRO A 565 13.73 9.67 -17.69
N ASN A 566 14.05 9.81 -18.98
CA ASN A 566 13.05 10.06 -20.01
C ASN A 566 12.35 8.74 -20.41
N ASP A 567 11.47 8.75 -21.41
CA ASP A 567 10.75 7.55 -21.86
C ASP A 567 11.67 6.39 -22.31
N ALA A 568 12.74 6.72 -23.04
CA ALA A 568 13.73 5.73 -23.44
C ALA A 568 14.47 5.20 -22.20
N GLY A 569 14.78 6.07 -21.24
CA GLY A 569 15.40 5.72 -19.97
C GLY A 569 14.53 4.79 -19.12
N HIS A 570 13.23 5.06 -19.00
CA HIS A 570 12.32 4.16 -18.29
C HIS A 570 12.17 2.80 -18.97
N THR A 571 12.17 2.76 -20.30
CA THR A 571 12.18 1.50 -21.06
C THR A 571 13.46 0.71 -20.81
N TYR A 572 14.60 1.39 -20.83
CA TYR A 572 15.90 0.80 -20.56
C TYR A 572 16.02 0.27 -19.11
N LEU A 573 15.62 1.08 -18.12
CA LEU A 573 15.65 0.69 -16.71
C LEU A 573 14.71 -0.49 -16.43
N ALA A 574 13.54 -0.56 -17.07
CA ALA A 574 12.65 -1.70 -16.92
C ALA A 574 13.32 -3.03 -17.31
N ARG A 575 14.15 -3.03 -18.36
CA ARG A 575 14.91 -4.20 -18.80
C ARG A 575 16.03 -4.55 -17.81
N ARG A 576 16.80 -3.55 -17.36
CA ARG A 576 17.86 -3.73 -16.34
C ARG A 576 17.30 -4.33 -15.05
N VAL A 577 16.20 -3.77 -14.56
CA VAL A 577 15.48 -4.26 -13.37
C VAL A 577 14.98 -5.68 -13.58
N ARG A 578 14.32 -5.97 -14.72
CA ARG A 578 13.87 -7.34 -15.02
C ARG A 578 15.02 -8.33 -15.02
N ASP A 579 16.12 -8.01 -15.71
CA ASP A 579 17.29 -8.88 -15.81
C ASP A 579 17.92 -9.13 -14.43
N ALA A 580 17.93 -8.10 -13.57
CA ALA A 580 18.53 -8.19 -12.23
C ALA A 580 17.66 -9.04 -11.29
N VAL A 581 16.35 -8.80 -11.31
CA VAL A 581 15.39 -9.60 -10.54
C VAL A 581 15.40 -11.06 -11.01
N ALA A 582 15.46 -11.32 -12.33
CA ALA A 582 15.55 -12.67 -12.89
C ALA A 582 16.85 -13.40 -12.53
N ALA A 583 17.96 -12.69 -12.37
CA ALA A 583 19.23 -13.27 -11.91
C ALA A 583 19.14 -13.75 -10.45
N CYS A 584 18.28 -13.13 -9.63
CA CYS A 584 18.01 -13.54 -8.26
C CYS A 584 16.99 -14.68 -8.13
N MET A 585 16.30 -15.06 -9.22
CA MET A 585 15.32 -16.15 -9.22
C MET A 585 16.01 -17.52 -9.34
N PRO A 586 15.45 -18.56 -8.69
CA PRO A 586 15.78 -19.95 -9.02
C PRO A 586 15.37 -20.28 -10.46
N ASP A 587 16.05 -21.27 -11.05
CA ASP A 587 15.76 -21.77 -12.40
C ASP A 587 14.37 -22.40 -12.52
#